data_AF-A0A842UJS5-F1
#
_entry.id   AF-A0A842UJS5-F1
#
_cell.length_a   1.000
_cell.length_b   1.000
_cell.length_c   1.000
_cell.angle_alpha   90.00
_cell.angle_beta   90.00
_cell.angle_gamma   90.00
#
_symmetry.space_group_name_H-M   'P 1'
#
loop_
_entity.id
_entity.type
_entity.pdbx_description
1 polymer ?
#
loop_
_entity_poly.entity_id
_entity_poly.type
_entity_poly.pdbx_seq_one_letter_code
_entity_poly.pdbx_strand_id
1 'polypeptide(L)'
;MRVSTLAGICACMFILGCLRTPQINSFEECVAASNPVMESYPRQCTADGKTFTEKLKSEAEFIECASKPQACTKEYDPVCAIIDNGIRCTTRPCPSTNAIDYGNACVACSKGAYGYYRKACSDNLFIVCQETTTGIDPIEYAKDAGGICVKVCPGNYDPYTTQTGIKLCTRHYGEEAISGWSVCERSTEDCNCVKAYETTKGEEIHYPSYRCVPKRYANRLLFRGGVDRLDRNGEQSTLIA
;
A
#
# COMPACT_ATOMS: atom_id res chain seq x y z
N MET A 1 29.03 79.09 -43.43
CA MET A 1 27.67 78.78 -42.94
C MET A 1 27.45 77.28 -43.08
N ARG A 2 27.45 76.55 -41.96
CA ARG A 2 27.19 75.10 -41.90
C ARG A 2 25.71 74.93 -41.55
N VAL A 3 24.93 74.36 -42.45
CA VAL A 3 23.52 74.02 -42.21
C VAL A 3 23.49 72.54 -41.83
N SER A 4 23.20 72.32 -40.55
CA SER A 4 22.86 71.03 -39.96
C SER A 4 21.36 70.84 -40.06
N THR A 5 20.90 69.72 -40.62
CA THR A 5 19.51 69.26 -40.44
C THR A 5 19.51 67.74 -40.26
N LEU A 6 19.28 67.36 -38.99
CA LEU A 6 18.91 66.03 -38.53
C LEU A 6 17.61 65.59 -39.20
N ALA A 7 17.57 64.39 -39.78
CA ALA A 7 16.34 63.70 -40.16
C ALA A 7 16.56 62.17 -40.10
N GLY A 8 15.61 61.44 -39.50
CA GLY A 8 15.51 59.97 -39.48
C GLY A 8 15.64 59.38 -38.07
N ILE A 9 14.60 59.29 -37.21
CA ILE A 9 13.42 58.41 -37.28
C ILE A 9 13.84 56.96 -37.58
N CYS A 10 13.43 55.90 -36.90
CA CYS A 10 12.67 55.58 -35.69
C CYS A 10 12.65 54.03 -35.73
N ALA A 11 12.35 53.40 -34.59
CA ALA A 11 11.86 52.01 -34.53
C ALA A 11 12.81 50.88 -34.96
N CYS A 12 13.62 50.39 -34.02
CA CYS A 12 13.90 48.95 -33.95
C CYS A 12 14.41 48.51 -32.55
N MET A 13 13.89 49.09 -31.46
CA MET A 13 13.92 48.41 -30.16
C MET A 13 12.79 47.38 -30.13
N PHE A 14 12.87 46.35 -30.98
CA PHE A 14 12.16 45.11 -30.72
C PHE A 14 12.85 44.47 -29.53
N ILE A 15 12.22 44.68 -28.38
CA ILE A 15 12.51 44.07 -27.10
C ILE A 15 12.70 42.57 -27.36
N LEU A 16 13.97 42.13 -27.38
CA LEU A 16 14.39 40.74 -27.24
C LEU A 16 14.05 40.32 -25.80
N GLY A 17 12.75 40.25 -25.50
CA GLY A 17 12.27 39.48 -24.37
C GLY A 17 12.50 38.04 -24.76
N CYS A 18 13.61 37.46 -24.30
CA CYS A 18 13.74 36.01 -24.24
C CYS A 18 12.50 35.50 -23.50
N LEU A 19 11.51 35.02 -24.27
CA LEU A 19 10.35 34.33 -23.75
C LEU A 19 10.90 33.10 -23.05
N ARG A 20 11.11 33.25 -21.74
CA ARG A 20 11.50 32.17 -20.86
C ARG A 20 10.27 31.28 -20.80
N THR A 21 10.26 30.23 -21.63
CA THR A 21 9.19 29.24 -21.59
C THR A 21 9.11 28.73 -20.14
N PRO A 22 7.91 28.74 -19.54
CA PRO A 22 7.75 28.23 -18.19
C PRO A 22 8.23 26.77 -18.19
N GLN A 23 9.16 26.46 -17.29
CA GLN A 23 9.71 25.13 -17.19
C GLN A 23 8.62 24.18 -16.65
N ILE A 24 8.13 23.27 -17.50
CA ILE A 24 7.13 22.27 -17.14
C ILE A 24 7.82 21.14 -16.37
N ASN A 25 7.42 20.90 -15.12
CA ASN A 25 8.00 19.89 -14.23
C ASN A 25 7.00 18.83 -13.77
N SER A 26 5.74 18.91 -14.17
CA SER A 26 4.68 17.97 -13.78
C SER A 26 3.69 17.71 -14.91
N PHE A 27 2.92 16.63 -14.78
CA PHE A 27 1.84 16.32 -15.71
C PHE A 27 0.78 17.42 -15.68
N GLU A 28 0.44 17.92 -14.48
CA GLU A 28 -0.55 18.98 -14.27
C GLU A 28 -0.14 20.29 -14.97
N GLU A 29 1.12 20.68 -14.87
CA GLU A 29 1.67 21.84 -15.60
C GLU A 29 1.66 21.60 -17.12
N CYS A 30 1.98 20.39 -17.57
CA CYS A 30 1.97 20.03 -18.98
C CYS A 30 0.57 20.17 -19.59
N VAL A 31 -0.47 19.68 -18.89
CA VAL A 31 -1.87 19.82 -19.29
C VAL A 31 -2.35 21.27 -19.19
N ALA A 32 -1.98 22.00 -18.14
CA ALA A 32 -2.31 23.42 -17.97
C ALA A 32 -1.73 24.30 -19.09
N ALA A 33 -0.56 23.92 -19.62
CA ALA A 33 0.06 24.53 -20.80
C ALA A 33 -0.57 24.08 -22.14
N SER A 34 -1.67 23.31 -22.11
CA SER A 34 -2.41 22.83 -23.29
C SER A 34 -1.58 21.96 -24.25
N ASN A 35 -0.61 21.22 -23.72
CA ASN A 35 0.14 20.21 -24.49
C ASN A 35 -0.72 18.97 -24.78
N PRO A 36 -0.42 18.21 -25.85
CA PRO A 36 -1.17 17.00 -26.18
C PRO A 36 -1.04 15.95 -25.08
N VAL A 37 -2.20 15.44 -24.63
CA VAL A 37 -2.31 14.32 -23.70
C VAL A 37 -2.65 13.07 -24.51
N MET A 38 -1.87 12.01 -24.34
CA MET A 38 -2.13 10.72 -24.94
C MET A 38 -3.26 9.99 -24.21
N GLU A 39 -4.09 9.28 -24.98
CA GLU A 39 -5.14 8.37 -24.46
C GLU A 39 -4.53 7.05 -23.94
N SER A 40 -3.52 7.14 -23.08
CA SER A 40 -2.96 6.01 -22.34
C SER A 40 -3.48 5.99 -20.90
N TYR A 41 -3.43 4.84 -20.23
CA TYR A 41 -3.64 4.74 -18.78
C TYR A 41 -2.37 4.17 -18.12
N PRO A 42 -1.68 4.94 -17.25
CA PRO A 42 -1.96 6.34 -16.86
C PRO A 42 -1.85 7.33 -18.03
N ARG A 43 -2.51 8.48 -17.92
CA ARG A 43 -2.43 9.54 -18.94
C ARG A 43 -1.00 10.07 -19.04
N GLN A 44 -0.58 10.40 -20.26
CA GLN A 44 0.76 10.92 -20.51
C GLN A 44 0.65 12.24 -21.28
N CYS A 45 1.47 13.22 -20.93
CA CYS A 45 1.52 14.53 -21.59
C CYS A 45 2.94 14.80 -22.08
N THR A 46 3.10 15.24 -23.33
CA THR A 46 4.42 15.46 -23.93
C THR A 46 4.66 16.95 -24.20
N ALA A 47 5.75 17.49 -23.66
CA ALA A 47 6.18 18.87 -23.87
C ALA A 47 7.71 18.95 -23.96
N ASP A 48 8.25 19.73 -24.90
CA ASP A 48 9.69 19.94 -25.09
C ASP A 48 10.53 18.64 -25.18
N GLY A 49 9.97 17.61 -25.83
CA GLY A 49 10.61 16.30 -25.96
C GLY A 49 10.65 15.46 -24.67
N LYS A 50 9.98 15.91 -23.60
CA LYS A 50 9.81 15.16 -22.34
C LYS A 50 8.37 14.67 -22.22
N THR A 51 8.20 13.46 -21.70
CA THR A 51 6.90 12.89 -21.38
C THR A 51 6.70 12.88 -19.87
N PHE A 52 5.61 13.48 -19.43
CA PHE A 52 5.15 13.51 -18.05
C PHE A 52 4.00 12.52 -17.90
N THR A 53 4.13 11.57 -17.00
CA THR A 53 3.08 10.59 -16.71
C THR A 53 2.28 11.07 -15.50
N GLU A 54 0.95 11.01 -15.62
CA GLU A 54 0.04 11.27 -14.50
C GLU A 54 0.37 10.33 -13.34
N LYS A 55 0.62 10.90 -12.16
CA LYS A 55 0.76 10.11 -10.94
C LYS A 55 -0.64 9.69 -10.51
N LEU A 56 -0.98 8.43 -10.74
CA LEU A 56 -2.18 7.85 -10.15
C LEU A 56 -2.09 8.01 -8.63
N LYS A 57 -3.12 8.62 -8.03
CA LYS A 57 -3.22 8.69 -6.57
C LYS A 57 -3.17 7.26 -6.06
N SER A 58 -2.14 6.92 -5.27
CA SER A 58 -1.95 5.54 -4.81
C SER A 58 -3.22 5.08 -4.09
N GLU A 59 -3.81 3.98 -4.55
CA GLU A 59 -5.09 3.46 -4.02
C GLU A 59 -5.02 3.09 -2.52
N ALA A 60 -3.82 2.98 -1.98
CA ALA A 60 -3.47 2.70 -0.60
C ALA A 60 -3.53 3.93 0.32
N GLU A 61 -4.51 4.83 0.13
CA GLU A 61 -4.70 5.98 1.03
C GLU A 61 -5.59 5.58 2.22
N PHE A 62 -5.19 5.98 3.44
CA PHE A 62 -6.02 5.79 4.63
C PHE A 62 -7.11 6.87 4.66
N ILE A 63 -8.36 6.44 4.73
CA ILE A 63 -9.53 7.33 4.75
C ILE A 63 -10.10 7.34 6.17
N GLU A 64 -9.96 8.47 6.86
CA GLU A 64 -10.54 8.64 8.20
C GLU A 64 -12.08 8.64 8.14
N CYS A 65 -12.70 7.97 9.09
CA CYS A 65 -14.13 8.02 9.27
C CYS A 65 -14.51 9.38 9.86
N ALA A 66 -15.33 10.15 9.14
CA ALA A 66 -15.78 11.45 9.61
C ALA A 66 -16.78 11.31 10.79
N SER A 67 -18.06 11.15 10.50
CA SER A 67 -19.12 10.98 11.51
C SER A 67 -19.74 9.59 11.38
N LYS A 68 -20.33 9.08 12.47
CA LYS A 68 -21.07 7.81 12.44
C LYS A 68 -22.35 7.99 11.62
N PRO A 69 -22.48 7.34 10.45
CA PRO A 69 -23.69 7.44 9.65
C PRO A 69 -24.86 6.75 10.37
N GLN A 70 -26.06 7.30 10.24
CA GLN A 70 -27.28 6.72 10.81
C GLN A 70 -27.80 5.52 9.99
N ALA A 71 -27.51 5.51 8.69
CA ALA A 71 -27.93 4.46 7.77
C ALA A 71 -26.83 4.19 6.75
N CYS A 72 -26.73 2.93 6.30
CA CYS A 72 -25.80 2.51 5.26
C CYS A 72 -26.53 1.79 4.13
N THR A 73 -26.05 1.98 2.91
CA THR A 73 -26.49 1.21 1.74
C THR A 73 -26.01 -0.24 1.86
N LYS A 74 -26.71 -1.16 1.19
CA LYS A 74 -26.35 -2.59 1.11
C LYS A 74 -25.37 -2.89 -0.03
N GLU A 75 -24.67 -1.88 -0.53
CA GLU A 75 -23.67 -2.04 -1.56
C GLU A 75 -22.47 -2.83 -1.02
N TYR A 76 -21.95 -3.74 -1.83
CA TYR A 76 -20.76 -4.51 -1.49
C TYR A 76 -19.55 -3.93 -2.21
N ASP A 77 -18.82 -3.08 -1.50
CA ASP A 77 -17.55 -2.45 -1.89
C ASP A 77 -16.56 -2.61 -0.73
N PRO A 78 -15.90 -3.78 -0.61
CA PRO A 78 -15.25 -4.18 0.62
C PRO A 78 -14.09 -3.25 0.99
N VAL A 79 -13.93 -3.01 2.30
CA VAL A 79 -12.88 -2.15 2.85
C VAL A 79 -12.16 -2.84 4.01
N CYS A 80 -10.91 -2.44 4.23
CA CYS A 80 -10.13 -2.86 5.38
C CYS A 80 -10.16 -1.77 6.46
N ALA A 81 -11.00 -1.95 7.46
CA ALA A 81 -11.20 -0.97 8.51
C ALA A 81 -10.23 -1.16 9.67
N ILE A 82 -9.70 -0.05 10.20
CA ILE A 82 -8.84 -0.04 11.39
C ILE A 82 -9.70 0.31 12.61
N ILE A 83 -9.89 -0.66 13.50
CA ILE A 83 -10.75 -0.56 14.68
C ILE A 83 -9.92 -0.71 15.94
N ASP A 84 -10.25 0.05 16.98
CA ASP A 84 -9.69 -0.14 18.32
C ASP A 84 -9.96 -1.54 18.87
N ASN A 85 -8.92 -2.26 19.27
CA ASN A 85 -9.08 -3.56 19.93
C ASN A 85 -9.19 -3.45 21.46
N GLY A 86 -9.24 -2.23 22.01
CA GLY A 86 -9.33 -1.96 23.44
C GLY A 86 -8.02 -2.14 24.20
N ILE A 87 -6.94 -2.56 23.53
CA ILE A 87 -5.64 -2.72 24.17
C ILE A 87 -5.04 -1.34 24.43
N ARG A 88 -4.58 -1.12 25.66
CA ARG A 88 -3.86 0.08 26.10
C ARG A 88 -2.58 -0.35 26.79
N CYS A 89 -1.44 -0.12 26.16
CA CYS A 89 -0.16 -0.46 26.75
C CYS A 89 0.45 0.79 27.40
N THR A 90 0.88 0.64 28.65
CA THR A 90 1.41 1.74 29.47
C THR A 90 2.92 1.89 29.31
N THR A 91 3.64 0.79 29.09
CA THR A 91 5.10 0.75 29.15
C THR A 91 5.78 0.61 27.79
N ARG A 92 5.08 0.08 26.77
CA ARG A 92 5.63 -0.13 25.42
C ARG A 92 4.55 0.09 24.36
N PRO A 93 4.89 0.62 23.18
CA PRO A 93 3.99 0.64 22.03
C PRO A 93 3.51 -0.78 21.72
N CYS A 94 2.22 -0.95 21.51
CA CYS A 94 1.63 -2.23 21.16
C CYS A 94 0.54 -2.03 20.11
N PRO A 95 0.16 -3.08 19.38
CA PRO A 95 -0.91 -2.98 18.41
C PRO A 95 -2.26 -2.79 19.13
N SER A 96 -2.72 -1.54 19.20
CA SER A 96 -3.99 -1.15 19.80
C SER A 96 -5.16 -1.10 18.81
N THR A 97 -4.95 -1.59 17.59
CA THR A 97 -5.95 -1.59 16.53
C THR A 97 -5.97 -2.93 15.82
N ASN A 98 -7.09 -3.35 15.26
CA ASN A 98 -7.21 -4.51 14.37
C ASN A 98 -7.64 -4.06 12.98
N ALA A 99 -7.21 -4.79 11.96
CA ALA A 99 -7.66 -4.62 10.58
C ALA A 99 -8.78 -5.63 10.28
N ILE A 100 -9.99 -5.15 10.02
CA ILE A 100 -11.20 -5.98 9.85
C ILE A 100 -11.86 -5.68 8.51
N ASP A 101 -12.26 -6.74 7.81
CA ASP A 101 -13.01 -6.68 6.57
C ASP A 101 -14.46 -6.24 6.82
N TYR A 102 -14.91 -5.20 6.12
CA TYR A 102 -16.31 -4.79 6.06
C TYR A 102 -16.81 -4.78 4.64
N GLY A 103 -18.11 -5.00 4.46
CA GLY A 103 -18.75 -5.00 3.14
C GLY A 103 -18.75 -3.64 2.46
N ASN A 104 -18.68 -2.53 3.21
CA ASN A 104 -18.45 -1.19 2.68
C ASN A 104 -17.95 -0.21 3.74
N ALA A 105 -17.45 0.95 3.28
CA ALA A 105 -16.97 2.06 4.09
C ALA A 105 -17.98 2.55 5.13
N CYS A 106 -19.26 2.68 4.74
CA CYS A 106 -20.29 3.15 5.65
C CYS A 106 -20.47 2.20 6.85
N VAL A 107 -20.55 0.89 6.57
CA VAL A 107 -20.68 -0.13 7.62
C VAL A 107 -19.46 -0.11 8.54
N ALA A 108 -18.25 -0.04 7.98
CA ALA A 108 -17.02 0.09 8.77
C ALA A 108 -17.08 1.28 9.75
N CYS A 109 -17.38 2.48 9.25
CA CYS A 109 -17.46 3.69 10.08
C CYS A 109 -18.62 3.63 11.09
N SER A 110 -19.77 3.06 10.73
CA SER A 110 -20.91 2.87 11.66
C SER A 110 -20.54 1.96 12.84
N LYS A 111 -19.61 1.03 12.63
CA LYS A 111 -19.11 0.09 13.65
C LYS A 111 -17.96 0.64 14.48
N GLY A 112 -17.59 1.90 14.29
CA GLY A 112 -16.58 2.57 15.12
C GLY A 112 -15.15 2.38 14.64
N ALA A 113 -14.94 2.11 13.36
CA ALA A 113 -13.62 2.24 12.76
C ALA A 113 -13.08 3.67 12.85
N TYR A 114 -11.78 3.82 13.06
CA TYR A 114 -11.09 5.11 12.97
C TYR A 114 -11.00 5.58 11.52
N GLY A 115 -10.81 4.63 10.61
CA GLY A 115 -10.72 4.83 9.19
C GLY A 115 -10.56 3.49 8.49
N TYR A 116 -10.38 3.53 7.18
CA TYR A 116 -10.28 2.33 6.36
C TYR A 116 -9.36 2.54 5.16
N TYR A 117 -8.88 1.42 4.62
CA TYR A 117 -8.27 1.34 3.31
C TYR A 117 -9.27 0.74 2.32
N ARG A 118 -9.15 1.10 1.05
CA ARG A 118 -9.96 0.49 -0.01
C ARG A 118 -9.58 -1.00 -0.16
N LYS A 119 -10.51 -1.81 -0.67
CA LYS A 119 -10.38 -3.27 -0.82
C LYS A 119 -10.33 -4.00 0.52
N ALA A 120 -10.48 -5.33 0.47
CA ALA A 120 -10.40 -6.17 1.66
C ALA A 120 -8.99 -6.12 2.28
N CYS A 121 -8.88 -6.44 3.57
CA CYS A 121 -7.63 -6.55 4.30
C CYS A 121 -6.69 -7.62 3.74
N SER A 122 -7.22 -8.62 3.03
CA SER A 122 -6.39 -9.61 2.33
C SER A 122 -5.74 -9.08 1.06
N ASP A 123 -6.27 -8.01 0.49
CA ASP A 123 -5.80 -7.41 -0.76
C ASP A 123 -4.82 -6.28 -0.50
N ASN A 124 -4.67 -5.91 0.78
CA ASN A 124 -3.84 -4.84 1.27
C ASN A 124 -2.53 -5.40 1.85
N LEU A 125 -1.40 -4.97 1.30
CA LEU A 125 -0.07 -5.33 1.80
C LEU A 125 0.39 -4.27 2.81
N PHE A 126 0.33 -4.57 4.10
CA PHE A 126 0.81 -3.64 5.13
C PHE A 126 2.33 -3.78 5.34
N ILE A 127 3.05 -2.66 5.29
CA ILE A 127 4.51 -2.58 5.45
C ILE A 127 4.83 -1.59 6.55
N VAL A 128 5.66 -1.99 7.51
CA VAL A 128 6.11 -1.11 8.59
C VAL A 128 7.20 -0.19 8.07
N CYS A 129 6.85 1.07 7.84
CA CYS A 129 7.78 2.09 7.38
C CYS A 129 8.52 2.74 8.53
N GLN A 130 9.55 2.06 9.01
CA GLN A 130 10.52 2.61 9.94
C GLN A 130 11.88 2.59 9.26
N GLU A 131 12.73 3.58 9.54
CA GLU A 131 14.08 3.64 8.97
C GLU A 131 14.81 2.31 9.13
N THR A 132 15.37 1.80 8.03
CA THR A 132 16.15 0.56 8.03
C THR A 132 17.63 0.87 7.94
N THR A 133 18.47 0.02 8.53
CA THR A 133 19.93 0.12 8.44
C THR A 133 20.48 -0.34 7.10
N THR A 134 19.63 -0.90 6.24
CA THR A 134 20.03 -1.54 4.98
C THR A 134 20.14 -0.56 3.81
N GLY A 135 19.80 0.72 4.04
CA GLY A 135 19.77 1.75 3.00
C GLY A 135 18.56 1.66 2.06
N ILE A 136 17.65 0.71 2.30
CA ILE A 136 16.38 0.61 1.57
C ILE A 136 15.35 1.50 2.28
N ASP A 137 14.74 2.41 1.51
CA ASP A 137 13.61 3.21 1.98
C ASP A 137 12.33 2.36 1.93
N PRO A 138 11.74 2.00 3.09
CA PRO A 138 10.52 1.20 3.11
C PRO A 138 9.30 1.92 2.52
N ILE A 139 9.30 3.26 2.50
CA ILE A 139 8.22 4.04 1.92
C ILE A 139 8.22 3.87 0.41
N GLU A 140 9.40 3.98 -0.21
CA GLU A 140 9.59 3.72 -1.64
C GLU A 140 9.25 2.27 -1.97
N TYR A 141 9.75 1.32 -1.17
CA TYR A 141 9.41 -0.10 -1.34
C TYR A 141 7.90 -0.37 -1.25
N ALA A 142 7.22 0.21 -0.25
CA ALA A 142 5.78 0.05 -0.10
C ALA A 142 5.03 0.62 -1.30
N LYS A 143 5.44 1.78 -1.80
CA LYS A 143 4.83 2.39 -2.98
C LYS A 143 5.01 1.51 -4.23
N ASP A 144 6.21 0.99 -4.46
CA ASP A 144 6.50 0.13 -5.61
C ASP A 144 5.79 -1.23 -5.53
N ALA A 145 5.65 -1.77 -4.32
CA ALA A 145 4.93 -3.01 -4.07
C ALA A 145 3.39 -2.83 -4.03
N GLY A 146 2.87 -1.61 -4.16
CA GLY A 146 1.45 -1.32 -3.97
C GLY A 146 0.95 -1.57 -2.54
N GLY A 147 1.85 -1.52 -1.57
CA GLY A 147 1.59 -1.69 -0.15
C GLY A 147 1.22 -0.40 0.57
N ILE A 148 0.62 -0.57 1.75
CA ILE A 148 0.27 0.46 2.70
C ILE A 148 1.39 0.60 3.72
N CYS A 149 1.91 1.80 3.81
CA CYS A 149 2.88 2.20 4.80
C CYS A 149 2.21 2.41 6.17
N VAL A 150 2.58 1.60 7.17
CA VAL A 150 2.08 1.69 8.55
C VAL A 150 3.22 1.89 9.55
N LYS A 151 2.94 2.47 10.72
CA LYS A 151 3.94 2.62 11.80
C LYS A 151 4.09 1.35 12.63
N VAL A 152 3.00 0.63 12.82
CA VAL A 152 2.88 -0.61 13.59
C VAL A 152 1.85 -1.48 12.87
N CYS A 153 2.08 -2.79 12.82
CA CYS A 153 1.10 -3.72 12.26
C CYS A 153 -0.22 -3.66 13.05
N PRO A 154 -1.38 -3.83 12.37
CA PRO A 154 -2.63 -4.09 13.08
C PRO A 154 -2.49 -5.35 13.95
N GLY A 155 -3.22 -5.45 15.05
CA GLY A 155 -3.04 -6.46 16.11
C GLY A 155 -3.40 -7.88 15.73
N ASN A 156 -4.09 -8.05 14.61
CA ASN A 156 -4.28 -9.35 13.96
C ASN A 156 -3.22 -9.63 12.88
N TYR A 157 -2.14 -8.86 12.85
CA TYR A 157 -0.98 -9.03 11.98
C TYR A 157 0.31 -8.97 12.81
N ASP A 158 1.23 -9.88 12.51
CA ASP A 158 2.57 -9.92 13.08
C ASP A 158 3.58 -9.19 12.18
N PRO A 159 4.53 -8.44 12.76
CA PRO A 159 5.65 -7.91 11.99
C PRO A 159 6.64 -9.02 11.63
N TYR A 160 6.86 -9.22 10.34
CA TYR A 160 7.83 -10.13 9.76
C TYR A 160 8.99 -9.36 9.12
N THR A 161 10.25 -9.64 9.49
CA THR A 161 11.41 -8.95 8.91
C THR A 161 11.99 -9.79 7.76
N THR A 162 12.03 -9.23 6.56
CA THR A 162 12.62 -9.86 5.38
C THR A 162 14.15 -9.91 5.48
N GLN A 163 14.79 -10.67 4.57
CA GLN A 163 16.26 -10.68 4.43
C GLN A 163 16.85 -9.30 4.12
N THR A 164 16.04 -8.41 3.55
CA THR A 164 16.41 -7.02 3.25
C THR A 164 16.13 -6.06 4.41
N GLY A 165 15.73 -6.56 5.59
CA GLY A 165 15.46 -5.73 6.76
C GLY A 165 14.11 -4.98 6.72
N ILE A 166 13.32 -5.15 5.67
CA ILE A 166 11.97 -4.58 5.57
C ILE A 166 11.05 -5.36 6.49
N LYS A 167 10.19 -4.65 7.23
CA LYS A 167 9.17 -5.26 8.08
C LYS A 167 7.83 -5.29 7.36
N LEU A 168 7.35 -6.48 7.01
CA LEU A 168 6.01 -6.72 6.47
C LEU A 168 5.06 -7.07 7.62
N CYS A 169 3.76 -6.82 7.44
CA CYS A 169 2.76 -7.29 8.39
C CYS A 169 2.04 -8.51 7.83
N THR A 170 2.12 -9.64 8.52
CA THR A 170 1.56 -10.94 8.13
C THR A 170 0.37 -11.28 8.99
N ARG A 171 -0.79 -11.58 8.40
CA ARG A 171 -2.02 -11.87 9.15
C ARG A 171 -1.90 -13.20 9.91
N HIS A 172 -2.38 -13.24 11.15
CA HIS A 172 -2.53 -14.52 11.87
C HIS A 172 -3.72 -15.31 11.33
N TYR A 173 -3.52 -16.61 11.14
CA TYR A 173 -4.60 -17.56 10.96
C TYR A 173 -4.55 -18.57 12.10
N GLY A 174 -5.67 -18.73 12.81
CA GLY A 174 -5.79 -19.78 13.84
C GLY A 174 -5.90 -21.17 13.21
N GLU A 175 -5.64 -22.22 13.99
CA GLU A 175 -5.68 -23.61 13.54
C GLU A 175 -7.01 -23.99 12.85
N GLU A 176 -8.15 -23.47 13.34
CA GLU A 176 -9.45 -23.70 12.72
C GLU A 176 -9.53 -23.09 11.31
N ALA A 177 -9.01 -21.86 11.13
CA ALA A 177 -8.98 -21.21 9.83
C ALA A 177 -8.10 -21.99 8.84
N ILE A 178 -6.97 -22.49 9.32
CA ILE A 178 -5.99 -23.26 8.53
C ILE A 178 -6.53 -24.64 8.19
N SER A 179 -7.13 -25.34 9.15
CA SER A 179 -7.74 -26.65 8.92
C SER A 179 -8.95 -26.58 7.99
N GLY A 180 -9.66 -25.44 7.97
CA GLY A 180 -10.71 -25.15 7.02
C GLY A 180 -10.23 -24.89 5.58
N TRP A 181 -8.93 -24.74 5.35
CA TRP A 181 -8.40 -24.65 3.99
C TRP A 181 -8.37 -26.05 3.39
N SER A 182 -9.34 -26.33 2.53
CA SER A 182 -9.37 -27.54 1.72
C SER A 182 -8.03 -27.69 1.00
N VAL A 183 -7.25 -28.70 1.38
CA VAL A 183 -6.04 -29.07 0.65
C VAL A 183 -6.48 -29.45 -0.76
N CYS A 184 -6.03 -28.68 -1.75
CA CYS A 184 -6.30 -29.04 -3.14
C CYS A 184 -5.24 -30.01 -3.64
N GLU A 185 -5.62 -30.85 -4.59
CA GLU A 185 -4.65 -31.70 -5.28
C GLU A 185 -3.70 -30.84 -6.12
N ARG A 186 -2.40 -31.14 -6.01
CA ARG A 186 -1.31 -30.46 -6.71
C ARG A 186 -1.49 -30.40 -8.24
N SER A 187 -2.30 -31.30 -8.79
CA SER A 187 -2.60 -31.43 -10.23
C SER A 187 -3.63 -30.43 -10.74
N THR A 188 -4.35 -29.72 -9.86
CA THR A 188 -5.41 -28.78 -10.27
C THR A 188 -4.83 -27.40 -10.57
N GLU A 189 -5.27 -26.78 -11.69
CA GLU A 189 -4.81 -25.44 -12.11
C GLU A 189 -5.13 -24.34 -11.09
N ASP A 190 -6.13 -24.59 -10.25
CA ASP A 190 -6.59 -23.70 -9.19
C ASP A 190 -5.82 -23.87 -7.87
N CYS A 191 -4.77 -24.69 -7.86
CA CYS A 191 -4.00 -25.01 -6.67
C CYS A 191 -2.57 -24.48 -6.76
N ASN A 192 -2.05 -23.99 -5.65
CA ASN A 192 -0.66 -23.58 -5.57
C ASN A 192 -0.06 -24.10 -4.25
N CYS A 193 1.09 -24.74 -4.38
CA CYS A 193 1.76 -25.41 -3.27
C CYS A 193 2.90 -24.54 -2.77
N VAL A 194 2.79 -24.18 -1.50
CA VAL A 194 3.71 -23.29 -0.81
C VAL A 194 4.39 -24.06 0.31
N LYS A 195 5.62 -23.65 0.64
CA LYS A 195 6.29 -24.18 1.83
C LYS A 195 5.65 -23.52 3.05
N ALA A 196 4.90 -24.29 3.80
CA ALA A 196 4.42 -23.88 5.11
C ALA A 196 5.43 -24.33 6.17
N TYR A 197 5.63 -23.49 7.18
CA TYR A 197 6.36 -23.87 8.38
C TYR A 197 5.31 -24.09 9.46
N GLU A 198 5.18 -25.33 9.93
CA GLU A 198 4.34 -25.63 11.08
C GLU A 198 5.16 -25.32 12.33
N THR A 199 4.69 -24.37 13.12
CA THR A 199 5.34 -23.97 14.37
C THR A 199 4.62 -24.66 15.52
N THR A 200 5.03 -25.88 15.85
CA THR A 200 4.55 -26.58 17.05
C THR A 200 5.34 -26.13 18.28
N LYS A 201 4.67 -25.38 19.18
CA LYS A 201 5.03 -25.11 20.60
C LYS A 201 6.54 -25.12 20.93
N GLY A 202 7.25 -24.06 20.54
CA GLY A 202 8.60 -23.79 21.07
C GLY A 202 9.67 -24.83 20.73
N GLU A 203 9.41 -25.74 19.81
CA GLU A 203 10.41 -26.63 19.21
C GLU A 203 10.98 -25.99 17.95
N GLU A 204 12.25 -26.28 17.66
CA GLU A 204 12.90 -25.87 16.41
C GLU A 204 12.06 -26.29 15.20
N ILE A 205 12.01 -25.41 14.18
CA ILE A 205 11.32 -25.64 12.91
C ILE A 205 11.92 -26.87 12.21
N HIS A 206 11.34 -28.05 12.45
CA HIS A 206 11.80 -29.30 11.84
C HIS A 206 11.16 -29.48 10.45
N TYR A 207 11.87 -28.95 9.45
CA TYR A 207 11.65 -29.09 8.01
C TYR A 207 10.35 -28.48 7.45
N PRO A 208 10.43 -27.67 6.38
CA PRO A 208 9.23 -27.13 5.73
C PRO A 208 8.36 -28.24 5.14
N SER A 209 7.07 -28.26 5.45
CA SER A 209 6.09 -29.10 4.75
C SER A 209 5.51 -28.32 3.58
N TYR A 210 5.26 -28.99 2.44
CA TYR A 210 4.53 -28.35 1.35
C TYR A 210 3.04 -28.50 1.61
N ARG A 211 2.32 -27.38 1.67
CA ARG A 211 0.86 -27.38 1.70
C ARG A 211 0.33 -26.79 0.40
N CYS A 212 -0.54 -27.54 -0.25
CA CYS A 212 -1.22 -27.14 -1.47
C CYS A 212 -2.55 -26.51 -1.10
N VAL A 213 -2.73 -25.24 -1.45
CA VAL A 213 -3.97 -24.50 -1.18
C VAL A 213 -4.53 -23.90 -2.45
N PRO A 214 -5.84 -23.63 -2.51
CA PRO A 214 -6.42 -22.91 -3.62
C PRO A 214 -5.64 -21.61 -3.88
N LYS A 215 -5.45 -21.24 -5.14
CA LYS A 215 -4.63 -20.10 -5.59
C LYS A 215 -5.00 -18.78 -4.92
N ARG A 216 -6.29 -18.61 -4.58
CA ARG A 216 -6.82 -17.48 -3.79
C ARG A 216 -6.21 -17.34 -2.39
N TYR A 217 -5.71 -18.43 -1.82
CA TYR A 217 -5.02 -18.49 -0.53
C TYR A 217 -3.51 -18.60 -0.68
N ALA A 218 -3.00 -19.03 -1.83
CA ALA A 218 -1.56 -19.22 -2.01
C ALA A 218 -0.77 -17.92 -1.88
N ASN A 219 -1.31 -16.81 -2.39
CA ASN A 219 -0.71 -15.49 -2.18
C ASN A 219 -0.73 -15.04 -0.70
N ARG A 220 -1.49 -15.73 0.16
CA ARG A 220 -1.55 -15.52 1.61
C ARG A 220 -0.58 -16.43 2.39
N LEU A 221 0.15 -17.31 1.69
CA LEU A 221 1.14 -18.26 2.22
C LEU A 221 2.54 -18.05 1.59
N LEU A 222 2.76 -16.91 0.95
CA LEU A 222 3.94 -16.69 0.11
C LEU A 222 4.89 -15.65 0.69
N PHE A 223 5.43 -15.89 1.91
CA PHE A 223 6.71 -15.31 2.32
C PHE A 223 7.58 -16.29 3.11
N ARG A 224 8.86 -16.37 2.70
CA ARG A 224 9.89 -17.25 3.27
C ARG A 224 10.57 -16.62 4.49
N GLY A 225 10.34 -17.20 5.68
CA GLY A 225 11.43 -17.47 6.64
C GLY A 225 11.29 -16.89 8.05
N GLY A 226 10.56 -17.58 8.93
CA GLY A 226 10.93 -17.89 10.33
C GLY A 226 11.07 -16.76 11.35
N VAL A 227 10.04 -16.57 12.20
CA VAL A 227 10.20 -16.33 13.64
C VAL A 227 8.97 -16.87 14.38
N ASP A 228 9.16 -17.71 15.40
CA ASP A 228 8.08 -18.23 16.26
C ASP A 228 7.56 -17.17 17.24
N ARG A 229 6.22 -17.03 17.37
CA ARG A 229 5.59 -16.36 18.52
C ARG A 229 4.36 -17.11 18.99
N LEU A 230 4.29 -17.30 20.31
CA LEU A 230 3.08 -17.71 21.04
C LEU A 230 2.21 -16.45 21.25
N ASP A 231 0.89 -16.60 21.13
CA ASP A 231 0.00 -15.50 21.50
C ASP A 231 -0.07 -15.30 23.02
N ARG A 232 -0.83 -14.30 23.48
CA ARG A 232 -0.96 -13.97 24.92
C ARG A 232 -1.68 -15.06 25.74
N ASN A 233 -2.31 -16.03 25.09
CA ASN A 233 -3.02 -17.14 25.72
C ASN A 233 -2.20 -18.43 25.71
N GLY A 234 -1.00 -18.43 25.09
CA GLY A 234 -0.20 -19.64 24.89
C GLY A 234 -0.76 -20.57 23.82
N GLU A 235 -1.68 -20.07 22.98
CA GLU A 235 -2.21 -20.76 21.81
C GLU A 235 -1.23 -20.56 20.63
N GLN A 236 -1.09 -21.62 19.83
CA GLN A 236 -0.24 -21.60 18.65
C GLN A 236 -0.96 -20.86 17.53
N SER A 237 -0.33 -19.82 16.98
CA SER A 237 -0.68 -19.35 15.65
C SER A 237 0.35 -19.88 14.67
N THR A 238 -0.06 -20.71 13.72
CA THR A 238 0.82 -21.08 12.61
C THR A 238 1.04 -19.82 11.79
N LEU A 239 2.29 -19.37 11.71
CA LEU A 239 2.67 -18.21 10.93
C LEU A 239 2.68 -18.61 9.46
N ILE A 240 1.53 -18.41 8.84
CA ILE A 240 1.37 -18.50 7.40
C ILE A 240 1.62 -17.09 6.86
N ALA A 241 2.89 -16.83 6.55
CA ALA A 241 3.34 -15.63 5.86
C ALA A 241 3.30 -15.85 4.35
#